data_AF-A0A958PBR1-F1
#
_entry.id   AF-A0A958PBR1-F1
#
_cell.length_a   1.000
_cell.length_b   1.000
_cell.length_c   1.000
_cell.angle_alpha   90.00
_cell.angle_beta   90.00
_cell.angle_gamma   90.00
#
_symmetry.space_group_name_H-M   'P 1'
#
loop_
_entity.id
_entity.type
_entity.pdbx_description
1 polymer ?
#
loop_
_entity_poly.entity_id
_entity_poly.type
_entity_poly.pdbx_seq_one_letter_code
_entity_poly.pdbx_strand_id
1 'polypeptide(L)'
;MLFPKENWIKIRKQLLKQVKQQVYLRLGADESLNEYQLNYKNEFKGRWAASHESELLRSIENSHVVLGGDFHAFSQSQRTHLRILRKLRTQKNVVLALECIESKYQKDLEKYLSGKITQKTFMKRVQWNEHWGFPFDHYQPLLELCKSKKYKVIGINDYYQSRNANSLKKRDAKAAHRLVQLAKKNPESIIYCIFGDLHLARQHIPKYLNELDSQLKVTTVFQNSDELYFKLARQNIENKIDVLKSSHRRYCIVGSPPWVKWQSYLMFLEQSFDLEIFEEDEDLQDYTDYVGEQIQFLAKDLGFQVNLDDLAVYCPDNEEFKKKLEDVANREKGRIIRYHIENDKSYYCPEDGYLYLSRLTVNHAAELAGAYIQAQLSGRKSMVYKMPEDFLRKIWIEALSFFCSKLINHKRKSESMLDLKIQLSKSSLNNKGQEALLLALDQRLCEILMLQGHKNISRKIKPKNKAVYIESARILGQMLGERIYRSYRDKILTPEDIHDYFKFNIGSKKFNSYYLDVVKRVEEDSSPVFIPEGFPS
;
A
#
# COMPACT_ATOMS: atom_id res chain seq x y z
N MET A 1 -23.66 10.60 17.80
CA MET A 1 -24.56 10.08 16.74
C MET A 1 -23.92 8.84 16.14
N LEU A 2 -24.56 7.67 16.27
CA LEU A 2 -24.07 6.38 15.77
C LEU A 2 -23.90 6.44 14.23
N PHE A 3 -22.82 5.90 13.67
CA PHE A 3 -22.72 5.69 12.22
C PHE A 3 -23.29 4.29 11.88
N PRO A 4 -24.58 4.15 11.48
CA PRO A 4 -25.09 2.87 11.02
C PRO A 4 -24.31 2.40 9.79
N LYS A 5 -24.11 1.08 9.69
CA LYS A 5 -23.35 0.40 8.62
C LYS A 5 -23.70 0.88 7.21
N GLU A 6 -24.97 1.19 6.98
CA GLU A 6 -25.46 1.72 5.70
C GLU A 6 -24.88 3.09 5.37
N ASN A 7 -24.71 3.96 6.38
CA ASN A 7 -24.12 5.28 6.20
C ASN A 7 -22.64 5.17 5.80
N TRP A 8 -21.88 4.28 6.45
CA TRP A 8 -20.47 4.05 6.09
C TRP A 8 -20.31 3.55 4.64
N ILE A 9 -21.10 2.54 4.23
CA ILE A 9 -21.06 2.03 2.85
C ILE A 9 -21.44 3.14 1.84
N LYS A 10 -22.44 3.97 2.17
CA LYS A 10 -22.87 5.09 1.34
C LYS A 10 -21.76 6.12 1.16
N ILE A 11 -21.11 6.55 2.24
CA ILE A 11 -19.99 7.50 2.22
C ILE A 11 -18.84 6.95 1.36
N ARG A 12 -18.46 5.67 1.55
CA ARG A 12 -17.37 5.05 0.79
C ARG A 12 -17.70 4.87 -0.70
N LYS A 13 -18.97 4.62 -1.06
CA LYS A 13 -19.42 4.62 -2.46
C LYS A 13 -19.39 6.02 -3.08
N GLN A 14 -19.74 7.06 -2.32
CA GLN A 14 -19.67 8.44 -2.77
C GLN A 14 -18.22 8.85 -3.04
N LEU A 15 -17.30 8.55 -2.11
CA LEU A 15 -15.87 8.76 -2.30
C LEU A 15 -15.37 8.07 -3.58
N LEU A 16 -15.68 6.79 -3.76
CA LEU A 16 -15.29 6.06 -4.96
C LEU A 16 -15.84 6.71 -6.25
N LYS A 17 -17.09 7.18 -6.22
CA LYS A 17 -17.71 7.85 -7.36
C LYS A 17 -16.97 9.15 -7.69
N GLN A 18 -16.68 9.99 -6.70
CA GLN A 18 -15.98 11.27 -6.86
C GLN A 18 -14.59 11.07 -7.47
N VAL A 19 -13.78 10.17 -6.91
CA VAL A 19 -12.43 9.90 -7.39
C VAL A 19 -12.45 9.37 -8.83
N LYS A 20 -13.37 8.45 -9.15
CA LYS A 20 -13.55 7.97 -10.53
C LYS A 20 -13.93 9.07 -11.49
N GLN A 21 -14.82 9.97 -11.10
CA GLN A 21 -15.22 11.11 -11.93
C GLN A 21 -14.02 12.00 -12.25
N GLN A 22 -13.19 12.33 -11.26
CA GLN A 22 -11.96 13.11 -11.46
C GLN A 22 -10.96 12.40 -12.40
N VAL A 23 -10.81 11.08 -12.26
CA VAL A 23 -9.98 10.27 -13.17
C VAL A 23 -10.53 10.29 -14.59
N TYR A 24 -11.83 10.06 -14.78
CA TYR A 24 -12.43 10.04 -16.13
C TYR A 24 -12.42 11.42 -16.80
N LEU A 25 -12.58 12.51 -16.04
CA LEU A 25 -12.46 13.88 -16.56
C LEU A 25 -11.06 14.13 -17.12
N ARG A 26 -10.02 13.62 -16.45
CA ARG A 26 -8.62 13.78 -16.88
C ARG A 26 -8.24 12.85 -18.04
N LEU A 27 -8.73 11.61 -18.05
CA LEU A 27 -8.43 10.67 -19.15
C LEU A 27 -9.13 11.02 -20.46
N GLY A 28 -10.23 11.79 -20.40
CA GLY A 28 -11.13 11.97 -21.55
C GLY A 28 -11.96 10.72 -21.85
N ALA A 29 -12.82 10.82 -22.85
CA ALA A 29 -13.63 9.69 -23.31
C ALA A 29 -12.82 8.80 -24.27
N ASP A 30 -12.62 7.54 -23.89
CA ASP A 30 -12.08 6.50 -24.78
C ASP A 30 -13.13 5.39 -25.00
N GLU A 31 -13.89 5.52 -26.09
CA GLU A 31 -14.92 4.55 -26.45
C GLU A 31 -14.34 3.16 -26.75
N SER A 32 -13.06 3.08 -27.11
CA SER A 32 -12.42 1.82 -27.49
C SER A 32 -12.30 0.82 -26.33
N LEU A 33 -12.33 1.32 -25.08
CA LEU A 33 -12.26 0.51 -23.87
C LEU A 33 -13.62 0.05 -23.34
N ASN A 34 -14.73 0.57 -23.87
CA ASN A 34 -16.07 0.28 -23.35
C ASN A 34 -16.41 -1.22 -23.35
N GLU A 35 -16.12 -1.93 -24.46
CA GLU A 35 -16.33 -3.38 -24.58
C GLU A 35 -15.51 -4.14 -23.52
N TYR A 36 -14.24 -3.79 -23.36
CA TYR A 36 -13.32 -4.40 -22.39
C TYR A 36 -13.76 -4.16 -20.94
N GLN A 37 -14.15 -2.93 -20.61
CA GLN A 37 -14.67 -2.58 -19.28
C GLN A 37 -15.97 -3.33 -18.97
N LEU A 38 -16.88 -3.45 -19.95
CA LEU A 38 -18.14 -4.19 -19.78
C LEU A 38 -17.88 -5.69 -19.54
N ASN A 39 -17.03 -6.31 -20.37
CA ASN A 39 -16.65 -7.70 -20.23
C ASN A 39 -15.97 -7.97 -18.87
N TYR A 40 -15.05 -7.10 -18.46
CA TYR A 40 -14.42 -7.19 -17.14
C TYR A 40 -15.42 -7.06 -16.00
N LYS A 41 -16.34 -6.09 -16.04
CA LYS A 41 -17.42 -5.96 -15.04
C LYS A 41 -18.29 -7.21 -14.96
N ASN A 42 -18.59 -7.83 -16.10
CA ASN A 42 -19.41 -9.05 -16.17
C ASN A 42 -18.78 -10.26 -15.46
N GLU A 43 -17.45 -10.31 -15.31
CA GLU A 43 -16.76 -11.38 -14.56
C GLU A 43 -17.21 -11.48 -13.09
N PHE A 44 -17.64 -10.36 -12.51
CA PHE A 44 -17.98 -10.28 -11.09
C PHE A 44 -19.47 -10.43 -10.78
N LYS A 45 -20.32 -10.55 -11.80
CA LYS A 45 -21.77 -10.78 -11.64
C LYS A 45 -22.12 -12.21 -11.22
N GLY A 46 -21.21 -13.16 -11.44
CA GLY A 46 -21.41 -14.58 -11.12
C GLY A 46 -21.28 -14.93 -9.63
N ARG A 47 -21.31 -16.23 -9.32
CA ARG A 47 -21.05 -16.72 -7.95
C ARG A 47 -19.55 -16.61 -7.63
N TRP A 48 -19.28 -15.93 -6.52
CA TRP A 48 -17.97 -15.76 -5.90
C TRP A 48 -18.10 -16.11 -4.42
N ALA A 49 -17.23 -16.99 -3.93
CA ALA A 49 -17.19 -17.47 -2.56
C ALA A 49 -15.83 -17.17 -1.90
N ALA A 50 -15.81 -17.15 -0.56
CA ALA A 50 -14.57 -17.06 0.20
C ALA A 50 -13.63 -18.22 -0.15
N SER A 51 -12.34 -17.93 -0.23
CA SER A 51 -11.27 -18.89 -0.53
C SER A 51 -10.06 -18.57 0.34
N HIS A 52 -9.12 -19.51 0.44
CA HIS A 52 -7.87 -19.30 1.16
C HIS A 52 -6.69 -19.04 0.21
N GLU A 53 -5.67 -18.34 0.71
CA GLU A 53 -4.42 -18.12 -0.02
C GLU A 53 -3.76 -19.44 -0.43
N SER A 54 -3.81 -20.46 0.44
CA SER A 54 -3.28 -21.80 0.15
C SER A 54 -3.93 -22.46 -1.06
N GLU A 55 -5.24 -22.26 -1.24
CA GLU A 55 -5.98 -22.81 -2.39
C GLU A 55 -5.60 -22.07 -3.69
N LEU A 56 -5.45 -20.75 -3.63
CA LEU A 56 -4.94 -19.96 -4.75
C LEU A 56 -3.53 -20.42 -5.15
N LEU A 57 -2.61 -20.55 -4.20
CA LEU A 57 -1.24 -20.99 -4.45
C LEU A 57 -1.24 -22.39 -5.08
N ARG A 58 -2.03 -23.33 -4.54
CA ARG A 58 -2.18 -24.67 -5.13
C ARG A 58 -2.72 -24.61 -6.56
N SER A 59 -3.67 -23.72 -6.87
CA SER A 59 -4.16 -23.57 -8.24
C SER A 59 -3.06 -23.07 -9.17
N ILE A 60 -2.28 -22.10 -8.72
CA ILE A 60 -1.13 -21.55 -9.47
C ILE A 60 -0.10 -22.64 -9.74
N GLU A 61 0.30 -23.39 -8.72
CA GLU A 61 1.32 -24.45 -8.84
C GLU A 61 0.90 -25.58 -9.80
N ASN A 62 -0.41 -25.81 -9.91
CA ASN A 62 -1.01 -26.81 -10.82
C ASN A 62 -1.42 -26.23 -12.18
N SER A 63 -0.93 -25.06 -12.57
CA SER A 63 -1.26 -24.41 -13.85
C SER A 63 -0.10 -24.47 -14.84
N HIS A 64 -0.42 -24.46 -16.14
CA HIS A 64 0.56 -24.20 -17.19
C HIS A 64 0.75 -22.69 -17.35
N VAL A 65 -0.36 -21.94 -17.33
CA VAL A 65 -0.38 -20.48 -17.48
C VAL A 65 -1.15 -19.86 -16.31
N VAL A 66 -0.60 -18.78 -15.77
CA VAL A 66 -1.29 -17.92 -14.81
C VAL A 66 -1.43 -16.53 -15.43
N LEU A 67 -2.64 -15.98 -15.38
CA LEU A 67 -2.92 -14.59 -15.77
C LEU A 67 -3.18 -13.77 -14.51
N GLY A 68 -2.29 -12.84 -14.21
CA GLY A 68 -2.37 -11.91 -13.09
C GLY A 68 -2.77 -10.52 -13.54
N GLY A 69 -3.84 -9.99 -12.97
CA GLY A 69 -4.39 -8.69 -13.35
C GLY A 69 -3.57 -7.55 -12.78
N ASP A 70 -3.31 -6.54 -13.60
CA ASP A 70 -2.55 -5.37 -13.21
C ASP A 70 -3.35 -4.07 -13.36
N PHE A 71 -3.41 -3.30 -12.28
CA PHE A 71 -3.85 -1.91 -12.29
C PHE A 71 -2.60 -1.03 -12.21
N HIS A 72 -2.10 -0.59 -13.36
CA HIS A 72 -0.71 -0.13 -13.52
C HIS A 72 -0.31 1.04 -12.61
N ALA A 73 -1.20 2.01 -12.40
CA ALA A 73 -0.97 3.16 -11.54
C ALA A 73 -0.96 2.81 -10.04
N PHE A 74 -1.24 1.56 -9.65
CA PHE A 74 -1.38 1.15 -8.27
C PHE A 74 -0.34 0.11 -7.85
N SER A 75 0.77 0.55 -7.26
CA SER A 75 1.91 -0.30 -6.83
C SER A 75 1.53 -1.58 -6.06
N GLN A 76 0.43 -1.56 -5.29
CA GLN A 76 -0.01 -2.73 -4.54
C GLN A 76 -0.50 -3.87 -5.44
N SER A 77 -0.93 -3.55 -6.67
CA SER A 77 -1.26 -4.52 -7.73
C SER A 77 -0.04 -5.40 -8.03
N GLN A 78 1.11 -4.79 -8.32
CA GLN A 78 2.36 -5.50 -8.61
C GLN A 78 2.93 -6.18 -7.35
N ARG A 79 2.83 -5.54 -6.17
CA ARG A 79 3.24 -6.16 -4.90
C ARG A 79 2.42 -7.40 -4.53
N THR A 80 1.18 -7.52 -4.99
CA THR A 80 0.40 -8.76 -4.81
C THR A 80 1.06 -9.92 -5.54
N HIS A 81 1.50 -9.73 -6.79
CA HIS A 81 2.25 -10.74 -7.53
C HIS A 81 3.60 -11.07 -6.88
N LEU A 82 4.33 -10.06 -6.40
CA LEU A 82 5.55 -10.26 -5.62
C LEU A 82 5.31 -11.18 -4.41
N ARG A 83 4.23 -10.96 -3.64
CA ARG A 83 3.89 -11.80 -2.47
C ARG A 83 3.53 -13.23 -2.87
N ILE A 84 2.77 -13.40 -3.96
CA ILE A 84 2.43 -14.73 -4.49
C ILE A 84 3.71 -15.48 -4.87
N LEU A 85 4.55 -14.89 -5.72
CA LEU A 85 5.76 -15.53 -6.23
C LEU A 85 6.77 -15.85 -5.12
N ARG A 86 6.86 -15.03 -4.07
CA ARG A 86 7.69 -15.32 -2.87
C ARG A 86 7.20 -16.54 -2.08
N LYS A 87 5.89 -16.80 -2.10
CA LYS A 87 5.25 -17.86 -1.32
C LYS A 87 5.10 -19.18 -2.07
N LEU A 88 5.31 -19.21 -3.39
CA LEU A 88 5.29 -20.46 -4.15
C LEU A 88 6.32 -21.42 -3.59
N ARG A 89 5.88 -22.65 -3.26
CA ARG A 89 6.72 -23.73 -2.73
C ARG A 89 7.01 -24.80 -3.79
N THR A 90 6.74 -24.45 -5.05
CA THR A 90 6.87 -25.36 -6.18
C THR A 90 8.33 -25.70 -6.51
N GLN A 91 8.54 -26.93 -6.98
CA GLN A 91 9.78 -27.35 -7.64
C GLN A 91 9.85 -26.84 -9.09
N LYS A 92 8.73 -26.39 -9.67
CA LYS A 92 8.68 -25.88 -11.03
C LYS A 92 9.40 -24.54 -11.14
N ASN A 93 10.09 -24.34 -12.26
CA ASN A 93 10.60 -23.03 -12.61
C ASN A 93 9.46 -22.07 -12.93
N VAL A 94 9.68 -20.77 -12.72
CA VAL A 94 8.73 -19.72 -13.11
C VAL A 94 9.33 -18.93 -14.27
N VAL A 95 8.51 -18.75 -15.31
CA VAL A 95 8.75 -17.79 -16.39
C VAL A 95 7.77 -16.65 -16.20
N LEU A 96 8.27 -15.47 -15.81
CA LEU A 96 7.47 -14.27 -15.63
C LEU A 96 7.34 -13.53 -16.96
N ALA A 97 6.13 -13.50 -17.52
CA ALA A 97 5.79 -12.72 -18.70
C ALA A 97 5.18 -11.36 -18.29
N LEU A 98 5.73 -10.26 -18.80
CA LEU A 98 5.33 -8.91 -18.42
C LEU A 98 4.81 -8.10 -19.60
N GLU A 99 3.62 -7.51 -19.44
CA GLU A 99 3.05 -6.56 -20.41
C GLU A 99 3.85 -5.25 -20.49
N CYS A 100 4.42 -4.80 -19.37
CA CYS A 100 5.15 -3.53 -19.31
C CYS A 100 6.44 -3.49 -20.14
N ILE A 101 6.82 -4.61 -20.76
CA ILE A 101 8.02 -4.73 -21.58
C ILE A 101 7.61 -5.29 -22.95
N GLU A 102 8.00 -4.58 -24.00
CA GLU A 102 7.83 -5.07 -25.36
C GLU A 102 8.78 -6.23 -25.66
N SER A 103 8.27 -7.19 -26.44
CA SER A 103 9.02 -8.37 -26.86
C SER A 103 10.32 -8.05 -27.61
N LYS A 104 10.37 -6.94 -28.36
CA LYS A 104 11.55 -6.49 -29.11
C LYS A 104 12.74 -6.13 -28.21
N TYR A 105 12.49 -5.77 -26.94
CA TYR A 105 13.51 -5.36 -25.97
C TYR A 105 14.04 -6.50 -25.09
N GLN A 106 13.75 -7.76 -25.43
CA GLN A 106 14.16 -8.93 -24.64
C GLN A 106 15.68 -8.95 -24.35
N LYS A 107 16.52 -8.55 -25.31
CA LYS A 107 17.99 -8.49 -25.13
C LYS A 107 18.42 -7.46 -24.08
N ASP A 108 17.76 -6.31 -24.02
CA ASP A 108 18.08 -5.27 -23.02
C ASP A 108 17.55 -5.64 -21.64
N LEU A 109 16.38 -6.30 -21.57
CA LEU A 109 15.87 -6.89 -20.34
C LEU A 109 16.86 -7.90 -19.75
N GLU A 110 17.40 -8.80 -20.57
CA GLU A 110 18.39 -9.79 -20.13
C GLU A 110 19.69 -9.13 -19.63
N LYS A 111 20.17 -8.08 -20.32
CA LYS A 111 21.34 -7.30 -19.86
C LYS A 111 21.09 -6.62 -18.52
N TYR A 112 19.90 -6.05 -18.31
CA TYR A 112 19.53 -5.43 -17.05
C TYR A 112 19.41 -6.45 -15.91
N LEU A 113 18.82 -7.61 -16.20
CA LEU A 113 18.67 -8.70 -15.24
C LEU A 113 20.02 -9.29 -14.85
N SER A 114 20.98 -9.37 -15.78
CA SER A 114 22.34 -9.84 -15.52
C SER A 114 23.28 -8.76 -14.93
N GLY A 115 22.78 -7.54 -14.66
CA GLY A 115 23.60 -6.44 -14.13
C GLY A 115 24.58 -5.82 -15.13
N LYS A 116 24.48 -6.13 -16.43
CA LYS A 116 25.35 -5.58 -17.49
C LYS A 116 25.02 -4.13 -17.84
N ILE A 117 23.81 -3.66 -17.51
CA ILE A 117 23.40 -2.27 -17.67
C ILE A 117 22.68 -1.79 -16.41
N THR A 118 22.81 -0.49 -16.12
CA THR A 118 22.12 0.17 -15.01
C THR A 118 20.62 0.32 -15.30
N GLN A 119 19.82 0.55 -14.25
CA GLN A 119 18.38 0.84 -14.38
C GLN A 119 18.12 2.04 -15.29
N LYS A 120 18.85 3.15 -15.09
CA LYS A 120 18.75 4.36 -15.93
C LYS A 120 18.97 4.04 -17.41
N THR A 121 20.00 3.24 -17.74
CA THR A 121 20.28 2.81 -19.11
C THR A 121 19.20 1.89 -19.66
N PHE A 122 18.70 0.95 -18.86
CA PHE A 122 17.60 0.06 -19.27
C PHE A 122 16.35 0.85 -19.62
N MET A 123 15.88 1.71 -18.71
CA MET A 123 14.68 2.54 -18.90
C MET A 123 14.77 3.41 -20.16
N LYS A 124 15.94 4.01 -20.43
CA LYS A 124 16.17 4.79 -21.65
C LYS A 124 16.08 3.92 -22.91
N ARG A 125 16.70 2.73 -22.91
CA ARG A 125 16.74 1.85 -24.10
C ARG A 125 15.38 1.26 -24.46
N VAL A 126 14.57 0.93 -23.46
CA VAL A 126 13.23 0.38 -23.67
C VAL A 126 12.17 1.48 -23.82
N GLN A 127 12.58 2.75 -23.82
CA GLN A 127 11.71 3.91 -23.92
C GLN A 127 10.57 3.86 -22.89
N TRP A 128 10.93 3.55 -21.64
CA TRP A 128 9.96 3.21 -20.58
C TRP A 128 8.89 4.29 -20.40
N ASN A 129 9.29 5.56 -20.36
CA ASN A 129 8.37 6.68 -20.14
C ASN A 129 7.41 6.86 -21.32
N GLU A 130 7.89 6.73 -22.55
CA GLU A 130 7.08 6.93 -23.77
C GLU A 130 6.14 5.75 -24.05
N HIS A 131 6.65 4.52 -23.90
CA HIS A 131 5.89 3.32 -24.28
C HIS A 131 5.02 2.75 -23.16
N TRP A 132 5.42 2.93 -21.90
CA TRP A 132 4.70 2.42 -20.73
C TRP A 132 4.15 3.53 -19.83
N GLY A 133 4.96 4.52 -19.48
CA GLY A 133 4.55 5.73 -18.75
C GLY A 133 4.31 5.56 -17.25
N PHE A 134 4.12 4.35 -16.73
CA PHE A 134 3.92 4.13 -15.28
C PHE A 134 5.24 4.07 -14.49
N PRO A 135 5.25 4.41 -13.19
CA PRO A 135 6.46 4.40 -12.38
C PRO A 135 7.20 3.05 -12.38
N PHE A 136 8.49 3.05 -12.73
CA PHE A 136 9.31 1.83 -12.79
C PHE A 136 9.41 1.12 -11.44
N ASP A 137 9.40 1.90 -10.34
CA ASP A 137 9.48 1.40 -8.97
C ASP A 137 8.31 0.48 -8.58
N HIS A 138 7.19 0.52 -9.33
CA HIS A 138 6.10 -0.45 -9.16
C HIS A 138 6.54 -1.86 -9.55
N TYR A 139 7.42 -1.99 -10.56
CA TYR A 139 7.86 -3.26 -11.15
C TYR A 139 9.24 -3.70 -10.64
N GLN A 140 10.09 -2.76 -10.21
CA GLN A 140 11.46 -3.06 -9.77
C GLN A 140 11.53 -4.20 -8.72
N PRO A 141 10.74 -4.22 -7.63
CA PRO A 141 10.82 -5.29 -6.64
C PRO A 141 10.52 -6.68 -7.21
N LEU A 142 9.68 -6.74 -8.25
CA LEU A 142 9.35 -7.99 -8.93
C LEU A 142 10.52 -8.49 -9.79
N LEU A 143 11.21 -7.58 -10.50
CA LEU A 143 12.41 -7.90 -11.26
C LEU A 143 13.57 -8.32 -10.35
N GLU A 144 13.73 -7.67 -9.20
CA GLU A 144 14.71 -8.04 -8.17
C GLU A 144 14.42 -9.43 -7.58
N LEU A 145 13.15 -9.76 -7.31
CA LEU A 145 12.78 -11.12 -6.93
C LEU A 145 13.23 -12.12 -8.00
N CYS A 146 12.94 -11.83 -9.27
CA CYS A 146 13.30 -12.73 -10.37
C CYS A 146 14.82 -12.93 -10.47
N LYS A 147 15.61 -11.87 -10.28
CA LYS A 147 17.08 -11.98 -10.15
C LYS A 147 17.48 -12.93 -9.03
N SER A 148 16.92 -12.73 -7.83
CA SER A 148 17.26 -13.54 -6.64
C SER A 148 16.86 -15.02 -6.77
N LYS A 149 15.73 -15.29 -7.42
CA LYS A 149 15.17 -16.63 -7.63
C LYS A 149 15.61 -17.27 -8.94
N LYS A 150 16.39 -16.56 -9.76
CA LYS A 150 16.78 -16.94 -11.13
C LYS A 150 15.58 -17.27 -12.02
N TYR A 151 14.44 -16.60 -11.81
CA TYR A 151 13.28 -16.73 -12.68
C TYR A 151 13.54 -16.05 -14.01
N LYS A 152 13.11 -16.67 -15.10
CA LYS A 152 13.20 -16.08 -16.43
C LYS A 152 12.15 -14.99 -16.55
N VAL A 153 12.52 -13.83 -17.09
CA VAL A 153 11.58 -12.75 -17.38
C VAL A 153 11.50 -12.53 -18.89
N ILE A 154 10.28 -12.43 -19.40
CA ILE A 154 9.98 -12.26 -20.82
C ILE A 154 9.08 -11.04 -21.03
N GLY A 155 9.45 -10.14 -21.93
CA GLY A 155 8.55 -9.09 -22.42
C GLY A 155 7.55 -9.68 -23.41
N ILE A 156 6.25 -9.44 -23.21
CA ILE A 156 5.20 -10.08 -24.01
C ILE A 156 4.34 -9.11 -24.83
N ASN A 157 4.49 -7.81 -24.63
CA ASN A 157 3.69 -6.81 -25.31
C ASN A 157 4.30 -6.39 -26.66
N ASP A 158 3.51 -5.70 -27.48
CA ASP A 158 3.95 -5.01 -28.69
C ASP A 158 3.44 -3.57 -28.62
N TYR A 159 4.27 -2.60 -29.02
CA TYR A 159 3.82 -1.21 -29.16
C TYR A 159 2.93 -1.02 -30.39
N TYR A 160 1.85 -0.28 -30.22
CA TYR A 160 0.95 0.17 -31.29
C TYR A 160 0.79 1.68 -31.17
N GLN A 161 1.06 2.40 -32.27
CA GLN A 161 0.92 3.86 -32.32
C GLN A 161 -0.54 4.31 -32.15
N SER A 162 -1.49 3.59 -32.72
CA SER A 162 -2.92 3.83 -32.52
C SER A 162 -3.49 2.82 -31.51
N ARG A 163 -3.99 3.34 -30.38
CA ARG A 163 -4.73 2.57 -29.38
C ARG A 163 -6.22 2.67 -29.70
N ASN A 164 -6.75 1.61 -30.30
CA ASN A 164 -8.18 1.46 -30.63
C ASN A 164 -8.65 0.02 -30.35
N ALA A 165 -9.95 -0.25 -30.50
CA ALA A 165 -10.55 -1.55 -30.16
C ALA A 165 -9.91 -2.73 -30.93
N ASN A 166 -9.52 -2.51 -32.20
CA ASN A 166 -8.84 -3.52 -33.00
C ASN A 166 -7.41 -3.79 -32.49
N SER A 167 -6.70 -2.74 -32.07
CA SER A 167 -5.36 -2.88 -31.46
C SER A 167 -5.40 -3.70 -30.17
N LEU A 168 -6.44 -3.55 -29.34
CA LEU A 168 -6.62 -4.33 -28.10
C LEU A 168 -6.83 -5.82 -28.39
N LYS A 169 -7.72 -6.14 -29.35
CA LYS A 169 -7.96 -7.54 -29.77
C LYS A 169 -6.69 -8.18 -30.35
N LYS A 170 -5.91 -7.43 -31.14
CA LYS A 170 -4.60 -7.88 -31.65
C LYS A 170 -3.59 -8.12 -30.54
N ARG A 171 -3.55 -7.26 -29.51
CA ARG A 171 -2.71 -7.44 -28.32
C ARG A 171 -3.05 -8.73 -27.58
N ASP A 172 -4.34 -8.99 -27.35
CA ASP A 172 -4.79 -10.21 -26.69
C ASP A 172 -4.40 -11.47 -27.45
N ALA A 173 -4.70 -11.49 -28.76
CA ALA A 173 -4.40 -12.64 -29.60
C ALA A 173 -2.89 -12.93 -29.64
N LYS A 174 -2.05 -11.90 -29.79
CA LYS A 174 -0.59 -12.06 -29.78
C LYS A 174 -0.05 -12.49 -28.42
N ALA A 175 -0.55 -11.91 -27.33
CA ALA A 175 -0.18 -12.31 -25.98
C ALA A 175 -0.50 -13.79 -25.75
N ALA A 176 -1.71 -14.23 -26.11
CA ALA A 176 -2.11 -15.63 -26.02
C ALA A 176 -1.20 -16.56 -26.83
N HIS A 177 -0.92 -16.24 -28.10
CA HIS A 177 0.02 -17.01 -28.94
C HIS A 177 1.40 -17.18 -28.28
N ARG A 178 1.96 -16.08 -27.76
CA ARG A 178 3.25 -16.12 -27.06
C ARG A 178 3.21 -16.95 -25.79
N LEU A 179 2.13 -16.85 -24.99
CA LEU A 179 1.96 -17.65 -23.79
C LEU A 179 1.87 -19.15 -24.10
N VAL A 180 1.15 -19.55 -25.15
CA VAL A 180 1.10 -20.95 -25.60
C VAL A 180 2.49 -21.43 -26.06
N GLN A 181 3.23 -20.63 -26.83
CA GLN A 181 4.60 -20.96 -27.25
C GLN A 181 5.54 -21.10 -26.05
N LEU A 182 5.44 -20.21 -25.06
CA LEU A 182 6.23 -20.29 -23.83
C LEU A 182 5.88 -21.54 -23.03
N ALA A 183 4.60 -21.89 -22.89
CA ALA A 183 4.17 -23.09 -22.19
C ALA A 183 4.70 -24.36 -22.88
N LYS A 184 4.61 -24.43 -24.22
CA LYS A 184 5.15 -25.56 -25.01
C LYS A 184 6.67 -25.68 -24.90
N LYS A 185 7.39 -24.56 -24.90
CA LYS A 185 8.86 -24.53 -24.78
C LYS A 185 9.35 -24.86 -23.36
N ASN A 186 8.52 -24.67 -22.35
CA ASN A 186 8.89 -24.84 -20.94
C ASN A 186 7.84 -25.68 -20.19
N PRO A 187 7.66 -26.98 -20.55
CA PRO A 187 6.57 -27.81 -20.00
C PRO A 187 6.64 -27.99 -18.47
N GLU A 188 7.85 -27.97 -17.91
CA GLU A 188 8.11 -28.08 -16.46
C GLU A 188 8.06 -26.73 -15.73
N SER A 189 7.65 -25.65 -16.41
CA SER A 189 7.59 -24.31 -15.84
C SER A 189 6.16 -23.80 -15.73
N ILE A 190 5.93 -22.91 -14.77
CA ILE A 190 4.73 -22.10 -14.68
C ILE A 190 4.98 -20.83 -15.47
N ILE A 191 4.17 -20.58 -16.50
CA ILE A 191 4.18 -19.31 -17.23
C ILE A 191 3.29 -18.33 -16.47
N TYR A 192 3.90 -17.41 -15.71
CA TYR A 192 3.17 -16.42 -14.93
C TYR A 192 3.13 -15.09 -15.68
N CYS A 193 1.98 -14.72 -16.23
CA CYS A 193 1.80 -13.49 -16.99
C CYS A 193 1.14 -12.41 -16.14
N ILE A 194 1.72 -11.21 -16.09
CA ILE A 194 1.09 -10.02 -15.53
C ILE A 194 0.67 -9.11 -16.68
N PHE A 195 -0.62 -8.79 -16.72
CA PHE A 195 -1.26 -8.03 -17.79
C PHE A 195 -2.41 -7.18 -17.24
N GLY A 196 -2.74 -6.08 -17.91
CA GLY A 196 -3.76 -5.13 -17.52
C GLY A 196 -5.10 -5.79 -17.24
N ASP A 197 -5.72 -5.40 -16.13
CA ASP A 197 -6.93 -6.05 -15.56
C ASP A 197 -7.99 -6.38 -16.61
N LEU A 198 -8.27 -5.44 -17.50
CA LEU A 198 -9.33 -5.57 -18.50
C LEU A 198 -9.13 -6.77 -19.44
N HIS A 199 -7.89 -7.13 -19.75
CA HIS A 199 -7.53 -8.21 -20.68
C HIS A 199 -7.79 -9.62 -20.10
N LEU A 200 -8.09 -9.74 -18.81
CA LEU A 200 -8.28 -11.02 -18.12
C LEU A 200 -9.72 -11.55 -18.18
N ALA A 201 -10.68 -10.77 -18.68
CA ALA A 201 -12.05 -11.26 -18.83
C ALA A 201 -12.11 -12.44 -19.81
N ARG A 202 -13.07 -13.35 -19.65
CA ARG A 202 -13.15 -14.60 -20.41
C ARG A 202 -13.15 -14.39 -21.93
N GLN A 203 -13.68 -13.26 -22.40
CA GLN A 203 -13.80 -12.92 -23.82
C GLN A 203 -12.50 -12.38 -24.45
N HIS A 204 -11.41 -12.27 -23.69
CA HIS A 204 -10.14 -11.64 -24.08
C HIS A 204 -9.00 -12.67 -24.16
N ILE A 205 -7.83 -12.43 -23.54
CA ILE A 205 -6.70 -13.38 -23.54
C ILE A 205 -7.12 -14.83 -23.23
N PRO A 206 -7.96 -15.10 -22.21
CA PRO A 206 -8.41 -16.47 -21.93
C PRO A 206 -9.12 -17.17 -23.10
N LYS A 207 -9.91 -16.44 -23.90
CA LYS A 207 -10.59 -17.00 -25.08
C LYS A 207 -9.58 -17.50 -26.09
N TYR A 208 -8.62 -16.65 -26.46
CA TYR A 208 -7.57 -17.00 -27.41
C TYR A 208 -6.67 -18.14 -26.91
N LEU A 209 -6.36 -18.19 -25.61
CA LEU A 209 -5.62 -19.32 -25.04
C LEU A 209 -6.36 -20.64 -25.22
N ASN A 210 -7.67 -20.64 -24.94
CA ASN A 210 -8.50 -21.83 -25.08
C ASN A 210 -8.68 -22.27 -26.54
N GLU A 211 -8.77 -21.31 -27.47
CA GLU A 211 -8.84 -21.58 -28.92
C GLU A 211 -7.52 -22.18 -29.45
N LEU A 212 -6.37 -21.73 -28.95
CA LEU A 212 -5.06 -22.20 -29.37
C LEU A 212 -4.65 -23.53 -28.75
N ASP A 213 -5.02 -23.76 -27.49
CA ASP A 213 -4.72 -24.99 -26.75
C ASP A 213 -5.71 -25.17 -25.58
N SER A 214 -6.77 -25.93 -25.82
CA SER A 214 -7.82 -26.22 -24.85
C SER A 214 -7.37 -27.13 -23.69
N GLN A 215 -6.18 -27.74 -23.78
CA GLN A 215 -5.61 -28.56 -22.70
C GLN A 215 -4.84 -27.71 -21.67
N LEU A 216 -4.64 -26.41 -21.94
CA LEU A 216 -3.95 -25.52 -21.01
C LEU A 216 -4.76 -25.32 -19.73
N LYS A 217 -4.16 -25.72 -18.60
CA LYS A 217 -4.64 -25.36 -17.27
C LYS A 217 -4.28 -23.91 -16.99
N VAL A 218 -5.25 -23.01 -17.20
CA VAL A 218 -5.10 -21.57 -16.95
C VAL A 218 -5.70 -21.20 -15.59
N THR A 219 -4.93 -20.51 -14.74
CA THR A 219 -5.47 -19.82 -13.54
C THR A 219 -5.52 -18.32 -13.81
N THR A 220 -6.65 -17.67 -13.54
CA THR A 220 -6.80 -16.21 -13.62
C THR A 220 -6.90 -15.61 -12.23
N VAL A 221 -6.10 -14.60 -11.94
CA VAL A 221 -6.03 -13.90 -10.65
C VAL A 221 -6.35 -12.43 -10.87
N PHE A 222 -7.60 -12.07 -10.60
CA PHE A 222 -8.07 -10.68 -10.56
C PHE A 222 -7.64 -9.99 -9.27
N GLN A 223 -7.65 -8.66 -9.27
CA GLN A 223 -7.34 -7.87 -8.08
C GLN A 223 -8.39 -6.78 -7.82
N ASN A 224 -8.66 -6.54 -6.54
CA ASN A 224 -9.35 -5.36 -6.02
C ASN A 224 -10.64 -5.00 -6.78
N SER A 225 -11.47 -6.00 -7.06
CA SER A 225 -12.76 -5.81 -7.72
C SER A 225 -13.70 -4.99 -6.84
N ASP A 226 -14.19 -3.87 -7.38
CA ASP A 226 -15.11 -2.97 -6.69
C ASP A 226 -16.40 -3.70 -6.27
N GLU A 227 -16.95 -4.54 -7.15
CA GLU A 227 -18.18 -5.30 -6.94
C GLU A 227 -18.02 -6.29 -5.78
N LEU A 228 -16.96 -7.10 -5.80
CA LEU A 228 -16.69 -8.08 -4.75
C LEU A 228 -16.37 -7.41 -3.43
N TYR A 229 -15.62 -6.29 -3.46
CA TYR A 229 -15.33 -5.51 -2.26
C TYR A 229 -16.63 -5.07 -1.57
N PHE A 230 -17.56 -4.44 -2.29
CA PHE A 230 -18.83 -4.00 -1.69
C PHE A 230 -19.76 -5.17 -1.34
N LYS A 231 -19.63 -6.34 -1.98
CA LYS A 231 -20.32 -7.55 -1.55
C LYS A 231 -19.86 -7.99 -0.16
N LEU A 232 -18.54 -8.00 0.09
CA LEU A 232 -17.96 -8.30 1.40
C LEU A 232 -18.30 -7.24 2.45
N ALA A 233 -18.21 -5.96 2.08
CA ALA A 233 -18.51 -4.86 3.00
C ALA A 233 -19.97 -4.84 3.47
N ARG A 234 -20.93 -5.19 2.59
CA ARG A 234 -22.33 -5.40 2.99
C ARG A 234 -22.49 -6.51 4.03
N GLN A 235 -21.55 -7.45 4.11
CA GLN A 235 -21.54 -8.54 5.07
C GLN A 235 -20.62 -8.27 6.28
N ASN A 236 -19.90 -7.14 6.32
CA ASN A 236 -18.92 -6.79 7.36
C ASN A 236 -17.77 -7.83 7.53
N ILE A 237 -17.39 -8.46 6.44
CA ILE A 237 -16.31 -9.47 6.39
C ILE A 237 -15.20 -9.08 5.42
N GLU A 238 -15.21 -7.84 4.93
CA GLU A 238 -14.18 -7.28 4.06
C GLU A 238 -12.79 -7.33 4.70
N ASN A 239 -12.67 -7.26 6.03
CA ASN A 239 -11.39 -7.38 6.74
C ASN A 239 -10.97 -8.84 6.99
N LYS A 240 -11.90 -9.79 6.86
CA LYS A 240 -11.68 -11.22 7.17
C LYS A 240 -11.33 -12.03 5.93
N ILE A 241 -11.79 -11.59 4.76
CA ILE A 241 -11.62 -12.30 3.49
C ILE A 241 -10.71 -11.48 2.56
N ASP A 242 -9.59 -12.08 2.19
CA ASP A 242 -8.62 -11.52 1.24
C ASP A 242 -8.70 -12.18 -0.15
N VAL A 243 -9.18 -13.42 -0.23
CA VAL A 243 -9.23 -14.19 -1.49
C VAL A 243 -10.64 -14.70 -1.71
N LEU A 244 -11.16 -14.46 -2.92
CA LEU A 244 -12.40 -15.06 -3.40
C LEU A 244 -12.10 -15.96 -4.59
N LYS A 245 -12.95 -16.94 -4.80
CA LYS A 245 -12.89 -17.87 -5.91
C LYS A 245 -14.23 -17.91 -6.64
N SER A 246 -14.17 -18.00 -7.96
CA SER A 246 -15.29 -18.33 -8.85
C SER A 246 -15.04 -19.67 -9.55
N SER A 247 -15.87 -20.04 -10.52
CA SER A 247 -15.75 -21.27 -11.33
C SER A 247 -14.31 -21.54 -11.82
N HIS A 248 -13.94 -22.82 -11.97
CA HIS A 248 -12.69 -23.35 -12.55
C HIS A 248 -11.51 -22.36 -12.64
N ARG A 249 -10.70 -22.32 -11.57
CA ARG A 249 -9.39 -21.63 -11.51
C ARG A 249 -9.42 -20.10 -11.70
N ARG A 250 -10.52 -19.44 -11.32
CA ARG A 250 -10.61 -17.98 -11.29
C ARG A 250 -10.66 -17.48 -9.85
N TYR A 251 -9.73 -16.60 -9.51
CA TYR A 251 -9.56 -16.04 -8.17
C TYR A 251 -9.57 -14.52 -8.24
N CYS A 252 -9.96 -13.87 -7.15
CA CYS A 252 -9.86 -12.43 -6.97
C CYS A 252 -9.26 -12.14 -5.60
N ILE A 253 -8.18 -11.36 -5.57
CA ILE A 253 -7.55 -10.91 -4.33
C ILE A 253 -8.07 -9.51 -4.02
N VAL A 254 -8.70 -9.35 -2.87
CA VAL A 254 -9.18 -8.05 -2.37
C VAL A 254 -8.17 -7.53 -1.35
N GLY A 255 -7.06 -7.01 -1.88
CA GLY A 255 -5.93 -6.52 -1.08
C GLY A 255 -5.99 -5.03 -0.75
N SER A 256 -6.91 -4.28 -1.34
CA SER A 256 -7.08 -2.85 -1.12
C SER A 256 -8.53 -2.41 -1.37
N PRO A 257 -9.00 -1.34 -0.69
CA PRO A 257 -10.30 -0.75 -0.98
C PRO A 257 -10.31 -0.11 -2.38
N PRO A 258 -11.46 -0.10 -3.08
CA PRO A 258 -11.56 0.44 -4.43
C PRO A 258 -11.08 1.90 -4.55
N TRP A 259 -11.48 2.77 -3.62
CA TRP A 259 -11.13 4.20 -3.68
C TRP A 259 -9.62 4.43 -3.58
N VAL A 260 -8.88 3.62 -2.82
CA VAL A 260 -7.41 3.75 -2.70
C VAL A 260 -6.72 3.48 -4.04
N LYS A 261 -7.16 2.44 -4.76
CA LYS A 261 -6.68 2.09 -6.10
C LYS A 261 -6.92 3.24 -7.09
N TRP A 262 -8.12 3.82 -7.07
CA TRP A 262 -8.48 4.94 -7.97
C TRP A 262 -7.81 6.26 -7.57
N GLN A 263 -7.60 6.53 -6.29
CA GLN A 263 -6.84 7.69 -5.82
C GLN A 263 -5.38 7.59 -6.27
N SER A 264 -4.77 6.40 -6.23
CA SER A 264 -3.43 6.21 -6.77
C SER A 264 -3.37 6.46 -8.29
N TYR A 265 -4.45 6.19 -9.02
CA TYR A 265 -4.53 6.56 -10.43
C TYR A 265 -4.64 8.07 -10.62
N LEU A 266 -5.48 8.73 -9.84
CA LEU A 266 -5.65 10.18 -9.89
C LEU A 266 -4.32 10.89 -9.63
N MET A 267 -3.59 10.50 -8.58
CA MET A 267 -2.28 11.05 -8.25
C MET A 267 -1.28 10.86 -9.41
N PHE A 268 -1.30 9.70 -10.07
CA PHE A 268 -0.45 9.46 -11.23
C PHE A 268 -0.82 10.37 -12.42
N LEU A 269 -2.11 10.60 -12.66
CA LEU A 269 -2.55 11.49 -13.73
C LEU A 269 -2.15 12.93 -13.43
N GLU A 270 -2.36 13.42 -12.21
CA GLU A 270 -1.97 14.77 -11.79
C GLU A 270 -0.47 14.98 -12.01
N GLN A 271 0.38 14.04 -11.59
CA GLN A 271 1.82 14.05 -11.89
C GLN A 271 2.14 14.12 -13.39
N SER A 272 1.38 13.40 -14.22
CA SER A 272 1.66 13.34 -15.65
C SER A 272 1.22 14.62 -16.37
N PHE A 273 0.05 15.17 -16.01
CA PHE A 273 -0.48 16.41 -16.57
C PHE A 273 0.41 17.60 -16.25
N ASP A 274 0.92 17.69 -15.02
CA ASP A 274 1.81 18.77 -14.63
C ASP A 274 3.13 18.71 -15.42
N LEU A 275 3.66 17.51 -15.68
CA LEU A 275 4.85 17.33 -16.54
C LEU A 275 4.60 17.74 -18.01
N GLU A 276 3.37 17.63 -18.52
CA GLU A 276 3.03 18.00 -19.90
C GLU A 276 2.76 19.51 -20.08
N ILE A 277 2.30 20.20 -19.03
CA ILE A 277 1.93 21.63 -19.07
C ILE A 277 3.13 22.52 -18.74
N PHE A 278 4.03 22.09 -17.85
CA PHE A 278 5.09 22.91 -17.29
C PHE A 278 6.49 22.59 -17.82
N GLU A 279 6.64 22.25 -19.11
CA GLU A 279 7.97 22.10 -19.73
C GLU A 279 8.86 23.37 -19.61
N GLU A 280 8.32 24.51 -19.17
CA GLU A 280 9.06 25.78 -19.00
C GLU A 280 9.02 26.43 -17.60
N ASP A 281 8.27 25.93 -16.60
CA ASP A 281 8.24 26.52 -15.24
C ASP A 281 8.41 25.45 -14.13
N GLU A 282 9.48 25.56 -13.32
CA GLU A 282 9.84 24.66 -12.20
C GLU A 282 8.92 24.79 -10.96
N ASP A 283 7.73 25.39 -11.08
CA ASP A 283 6.82 25.60 -9.95
C ASP A 283 6.01 24.33 -9.64
N LEU A 284 6.69 23.50 -8.86
CA LEU A 284 6.32 22.31 -8.10
C LEU A 284 4.81 22.12 -7.80
N GLN A 285 4.36 20.94 -8.20
CA GLN A 285 3.09 20.32 -7.85
C GLN A 285 2.64 20.57 -6.40
N ASP A 286 1.56 21.33 -6.23
CA ASP A 286 0.99 21.63 -4.91
C ASP A 286 0.11 20.47 -4.43
N TYR A 287 0.68 19.61 -3.57
CA TYR A 287 -0.06 18.52 -2.92
C TYR A 287 -0.92 18.99 -1.74
N THR A 288 -1.00 20.30 -1.49
CA THR A 288 -1.81 20.89 -0.40
C THR A 288 -3.27 20.55 -0.57
N ASP A 289 -3.84 20.69 -1.76
CA ASP A 289 -5.23 20.32 -2.03
C ASP A 289 -5.50 18.85 -1.74
N TYR A 290 -4.64 17.96 -2.23
CA TYR A 290 -4.81 16.52 -2.04
C TYR A 290 -4.78 16.12 -0.56
N VAL A 291 -3.80 16.62 0.22
CA VAL A 291 -3.75 16.34 1.67
C VAL A 291 -4.90 17.02 2.40
N GLY A 292 -5.28 18.23 1.98
CA GLY A 292 -6.44 18.97 2.47
C GLY A 292 -7.73 18.16 2.32
N GLU A 293 -7.99 17.57 1.15
CA GLU A 293 -9.12 16.68 0.91
C GLU A 293 -9.12 15.47 1.86
N GLN A 294 -7.96 14.87 2.13
CA GLN A 294 -7.85 13.76 3.11
C GLN A 294 -8.18 14.23 4.53
N ILE A 295 -7.71 15.43 4.91
CA ILE A 295 -8.00 16.02 6.23
C ILE A 295 -9.50 16.29 6.36
N GLN A 296 -10.13 16.95 5.37
CA GLN A 296 -11.56 17.23 5.37
C GLN A 296 -12.39 15.95 5.43
N PHE A 297 -12.00 14.94 4.64
CA PHE A 297 -12.67 13.65 4.63
C PHE A 297 -12.62 12.97 6.01
N LEU A 298 -11.43 12.87 6.61
CA LEU A 298 -11.26 12.26 7.92
C LEU A 298 -11.94 13.04 9.03
N ALA A 299 -11.85 14.38 9.00
CA ALA A 299 -12.53 15.24 9.95
C ALA A 299 -14.05 15.05 9.86
N LYS A 300 -14.62 15.01 8.64
CA LYS A 300 -16.04 14.73 8.45
C LYS A 300 -16.43 13.32 8.89
N ASP A 301 -15.63 12.30 8.59
CA ASP A 301 -15.88 10.90 8.96
C ASP A 301 -15.88 10.71 10.48
N LEU A 302 -14.99 11.44 11.18
CA LEU A 302 -14.86 11.38 12.64
C LEU A 302 -15.71 12.42 13.38
N GLY A 303 -16.30 13.39 12.70
CA GLY A 303 -17.09 14.47 13.31
C GLY A 303 -16.23 15.56 13.98
N PHE A 304 -15.06 15.85 13.42
CA PHE A 304 -14.17 16.93 13.84
C PHE A 304 -14.39 18.20 13.03
N GLN A 305 -14.08 19.34 13.66
CA GLN A 305 -13.90 20.62 12.99
C GLN A 305 -12.41 20.92 12.97
N VAL A 306 -11.90 21.26 11.78
CA VAL A 306 -10.49 21.54 11.52
C VAL A 306 -10.40 22.75 10.60
N ASN A 307 -9.37 23.57 10.80
CA ASN A 307 -9.08 24.70 9.92
C ASN A 307 -7.98 24.29 8.93
N LEU A 308 -8.05 24.74 7.68
CA LEU A 308 -7.05 24.48 6.64
C LEU A 308 -6.44 25.76 6.05
N ASP A 309 -6.79 26.94 6.57
CA ASP A 309 -6.32 28.23 6.03
C ASP A 309 -4.79 28.33 5.95
N ASP A 310 -4.08 27.74 6.92
CA ASP A 310 -2.61 27.73 6.99
C ASP A 310 -1.98 26.41 6.50
N LEU A 311 -2.69 25.61 5.71
CA LEU A 311 -2.18 24.31 5.24
C LEU A 311 -1.13 24.53 4.14
N ALA A 312 0.09 24.05 4.36
CA ALA A 312 1.13 23.98 3.33
C ALA A 312 1.75 22.58 3.29
N VAL A 313 1.89 22.00 2.09
CA VAL A 313 2.49 20.68 1.90
C VAL A 313 3.72 20.75 1.00
N TYR A 314 4.85 20.28 1.51
CA TYR A 314 6.11 20.18 0.78
C TYR A 314 6.42 18.72 0.40
N CYS A 315 7.05 18.55 -0.75
CA CYS A 315 7.51 17.27 -1.28
C CYS A 315 9.04 17.24 -1.50
N PRO A 316 9.67 16.07 -1.72
CA PRO A 316 11.13 15.94 -1.83
C PRO A 316 11.78 16.84 -2.89
N ASP A 317 11.09 17.10 -3.99
CA ASP A 317 11.63 17.87 -5.11
C ASP A 317 11.53 19.39 -4.92
N ASN A 318 10.91 19.86 -3.83
CA ASN A 318 10.65 21.28 -3.62
C ASN A 318 11.90 22.10 -3.25
N GLU A 319 12.32 23.01 -4.14
CA GLU A 319 13.51 23.86 -3.96
C GLU A 319 13.37 24.88 -2.81
N GLU A 320 12.18 25.44 -2.60
CA GLU A 320 11.90 26.34 -1.45
C GLU A 320 12.10 25.60 -0.13
N PHE A 321 11.66 24.35 -0.07
CA PHE A 321 11.83 23.49 1.08
C PHE A 321 13.30 23.12 1.33
N LYS A 322 14.09 22.89 0.26
CA LYS A 322 15.54 22.66 0.38
C LYS A 322 16.23 23.85 1.05
N LYS A 323 15.89 25.09 0.67
CA LYS A 323 16.41 26.31 1.33
C LYS A 323 16.02 26.36 2.81
N LYS A 324 14.74 26.09 3.14
CA LYS A 324 14.28 26.02 4.54
C LYS A 324 15.05 24.99 5.38
N LEU A 325 15.50 23.87 4.78
CA LEU A 325 16.26 22.85 5.49
C LEU A 325 17.68 23.27 5.87
N GLU A 326 18.32 24.10 5.04
CA GLU A 326 19.69 24.59 5.29
C GLU A 326 19.74 25.42 6.58
N ASP A 327 18.70 26.22 6.84
CA ASP A 327 18.61 27.11 8.00
C ASP A 327 18.48 26.37 9.35
N VAL A 328 17.90 25.18 9.36
CA VAL A 328 17.70 24.36 10.59
C VAL A 328 18.72 23.23 10.75
N ALA A 329 19.64 23.04 9.80
CA ALA A 329 20.50 21.87 9.69
C ALA A 329 21.31 21.55 10.96
N ASN A 330 21.80 22.56 11.67
CA ASN A 330 22.74 22.37 12.80
C ASN A 330 22.08 22.12 14.17
N ARG A 331 20.75 22.20 14.27
CA ARG A 331 20.00 21.95 15.52
C ARG A 331 19.54 20.50 15.62
N GLU A 332 19.22 20.04 16.83
CA GLU A 332 18.65 18.69 17.06
C GLU A 332 17.42 18.44 16.17
N LYS A 333 16.53 19.45 16.04
CA LYS A 333 15.37 19.46 15.13
C LYS A 333 15.78 19.12 13.69
N GLY A 334 16.78 19.81 13.14
CA GLY A 334 17.26 19.60 11.78
C GLY A 334 17.87 18.22 11.55
N ARG A 335 18.52 17.63 12.55
CA ARG A 335 18.99 16.23 12.45
C ARG A 335 17.84 15.23 12.34
N ILE A 336 16.76 15.45 13.09
CA ILE A 336 15.55 14.60 13.03
C ILE A 336 14.79 14.80 11.72
N ILE A 337 14.68 16.04 11.23
CA ILE A 337 14.08 16.32 9.92
C ILE A 337 14.88 15.64 8.80
N ARG A 338 16.21 15.78 8.77
CA ARG A 338 17.05 15.08 7.79
C ARG A 338 16.90 13.58 7.87
N TYR A 339 16.83 13.02 9.08
CA TYR A 339 16.54 11.60 9.27
C TYR A 339 15.20 11.20 8.64
N HIS A 340 14.14 12.00 8.81
CA HIS A 340 12.86 11.73 8.16
C HIS A 340 12.99 11.72 6.64
N ILE A 341 13.64 12.71 6.05
CA ILE A 341 13.84 12.83 4.60
C ILE A 341 14.65 11.66 4.05
N GLU A 342 15.81 11.38 4.62
CA GLU A 342 16.72 10.29 4.20
C GLU A 342 16.10 8.89 4.29
N ASN A 343 15.02 8.73 5.07
CA ASN A 343 14.34 7.47 5.28
C ASN A 343 12.91 7.47 4.69
N ASP A 344 12.60 8.40 3.77
CA ASP A 344 11.31 8.57 3.12
C ASP A 344 10.12 8.66 4.09
N LYS A 345 10.29 9.37 5.20
CA LYS A 345 9.29 9.51 6.27
C LYS A 345 8.57 10.86 6.15
N SER A 346 7.25 10.81 6.08
CA SER A 346 6.41 12.01 6.11
C SER A 346 6.26 12.50 7.55
N TYR A 347 6.17 13.81 7.76
CA TYR A 347 5.99 14.39 9.09
C TYR A 347 5.25 15.75 9.02
N TYR A 348 4.68 16.16 10.15
CA TYR A 348 4.07 17.47 10.32
C TYR A 348 4.92 18.34 11.25
N CYS A 349 5.19 19.59 10.86
CA CYS A 349 5.89 20.60 11.63
C CYS A 349 4.92 21.71 12.09
N PRO A 350 4.31 21.61 13.29
CA PRO A 350 3.31 22.58 13.72
C PRO A 350 3.86 23.98 13.98
N GLU A 351 5.13 24.11 14.39
CA GLU A 351 5.72 25.43 14.67
C GLU A 351 5.79 26.29 13.42
N ASP A 352 6.08 25.65 12.28
CA ASP A 352 6.36 26.30 11.01
C ASP A 352 5.16 26.16 10.03
N GLY A 353 4.05 25.56 10.48
CA GLY A 353 2.79 25.48 9.74
C GLY A 353 2.76 24.53 8.54
N TYR A 354 3.75 23.65 8.35
CA TYR A 354 3.84 22.84 7.12
C TYR A 354 3.87 21.34 7.37
N LEU A 355 3.39 20.58 6.37
CA LEU A 355 3.52 19.13 6.27
C LEU A 355 4.56 18.77 5.22
N TYR A 356 5.32 17.70 5.46
CA TYR A 356 6.25 17.13 4.49
C TYR A 356 5.77 15.75 4.05
N LEU A 357 5.38 15.62 2.79
CA LEU A 357 4.93 14.38 2.16
C LEU A 357 6.08 13.72 1.40
N SER A 358 6.80 12.84 2.09
CA SER A 358 7.95 12.11 1.54
C SER A 358 7.62 11.15 0.41
N ARG A 359 6.43 10.54 0.45
CA ARG A 359 5.98 9.56 -0.55
C ARG A 359 4.57 9.89 -0.99
N LEU A 360 4.41 10.07 -2.29
CA LEU A 360 3.18 10.44 -2.97
C LEU A 360 2.23 9.24 -3.01
N THR A 361 1.67 8.89 -1.85
CA THR A 361 0.76 7.76 -1.68
C THR A 361 -0.38 8.12 -0.74
N VAL A 362 -1.56 7.54 -0.99
CA VAL A 362 -2.76 7.66 -0.15
C VAL A 362 -2.47 7.41 1.33
N ASN A 363 -1.67 6.39 1.64
CA ASN A 363 -1.37 6.02 3.02
C ASN A 363 -0.54 7.06 3.78
N HIS A 364 0.43 7.70 3.12
CA HIS A 364 1.28 8.72 3.75
C HIS A 364 0.52 10.04 3.91
N ALA A 365 -0.27 10.42 2.90
CA ALA A 365 -1.17 11.58 3.01
C ALA A 365 -2.18 11.41 4.16
N ALA A 366 -2.75 10.22 4.34
CA ALA A 366 -3.66 9.94 5.45
C ALA A 366 -2.98 9.91 6.83
N GLU A 367 -1.72 9.48 6.93
CA GLU A 367 -0.93 9.59 8.16
C GLU A 367 -0.66 11.07 8.51
N LEU A 368 -0.25 11.88 7.53
CA LEU A 368 -0.06 13.31 7.69
C LEU A 368 -1.35 14.02 8.12
N ALA A 369 -2.47 13.68 7.48
CA ALA A 369 -3.78 14.20 7.85
C ALA A 369 -4.12 13.88 9.31
N GLY A 370 -3.87 12.65 9.76
CA GLY A 370 -4.04 12.28 11.17
C GLY A 370 -3.16 13.07 12.13
N ALA A 371 -1.88 13.27 11.79
CA ALA A 371 -0.95 14.07 12.58
C ALA A 371 -1.38 15.55 12.68
N TYR A 372 -1.92 16.10 11.59
CA TYR A 372 -2.44 17.47 11.51
C TYR A 372 -3.70 17.64 12.35
N ILE A 373 -4.71 16.77 12.16
CA ILE A 373 -5.95 16.77 12.94
C ILE A 373 -5.66 16.66 14.43
N GLN A 374 -4.78 15.73 14.83
CA GLN A 374 -4.37 15.56 16.22
C GLN A 374 -3.74 16.85 16.78
N ALA A 375 -2.90 17.52 16.00
CA ALA A 375 -2.24 18.73 16.48
C ALA A 375 -3.22 19.88 16.70
N GLN A 376 -4.15 20.09 15.77
CA GLN A 376 -5.18 21.12 15.89
C GLN A 376 -6.09 20.86 17.10
N LEU A 377 -6.58 19.63 17.26
CA LEU A 377 -7.53 19.30 18.32
C LEU A 377 -6.91 19.28 19.72
N SER A 378 -5.63 18.93 19.84
CA SER A 378 -4.92 18.93 21.13
C SER A 378 -4.23 20.26 21.47
N GLY A 379 -4.25 21.24 20.55
CA GLY A 379 -3.52 22.50 20.68
C GLY A 379 -1.99 22.33 20.64
N ARG A 380 -1.48 21.26 20.01
CA ARG A 380 -0.04 20.97 19.92
C ARG A 380 0.64 21.92 18.93
N LYS A 381 1.42 22.85 19.47
CA LYS A 381 2.16 23.86 18.70
C LYS A 381 3.58 23.46 18.32
N SER A 382 4.05 22.28 18.75
CA SER A 382 5.42 21.85 18.49
C SER A 382 5.55 20.41 18.01
N MET A 383 6.60 20.15 17.24
CA MET A 383 7.04 18.83 16.84
C MET A 383 7.56 18.05 18.06
N VAL A 384 7.31 16.74 18.07
CA VAL A 384 7.69 15.83 19.16
C VAL A 384 8.93 15.06 18.73
N TYR A 385 10.09 15.48 19.24
CA TYR A 385 11.39 14.97 18.79
C TYR A 385 12.48 14.87 19.87
N LYS A 386 12.22 15.33 21.12
CA LYS A 386 13.23 15.30 22.20
C LYS A 386 13.29 13.92 22.84
N MET A 387 14.20 13.07 22.36
CA MET A 387 14.30 11.67 22.80
C MET A 387 15.33 11.52 23.92
N PRO A 388 15.08 10.68 24.95
CA PRO A 388 13.98 9.72 25.10
C PRO A 388 12.70 10.27 25.75
N GLU A 389 12.67 11.52 26.19
CA GLU A 389 11.59 12.10 27.02
C GLU A 389 10.23 12.08 26.30
N ASP A 390 10.25 12.37 25.00
CA ASP A 390 9.07 12.44 24.14
C ASP A 390 8.67 11.09 23.53
N PHE A 391 9.34 9.99 23.89
CA PHE A 391 9.15 8.72 23.18
C PHE A 391 7.70 8.22 23.21
N LEU A 392 7.02 8.26 24.37
CA LEU A 392 5.60 7.88 24.46
C LEU A 392 4.68 8.84 23.69
N ARG A 393 4.99 10.15 23.70
CA ARG A 393 4.25 11.16 22.94
C ARG A 393 4.36 10.92 21.44
N LYS A 394 5.55 10.52 20.98
CA LYS A 394 5.79 10.16 19.59
C LYS A 394 5.02 8.90 19.21
N ILE A 395 5.05 7.85 20.04
CA ILE A 395 4.24 6.63 19.83
C ILE A 395 2.76 6.98 19.67
N TRP A 396 2.24 7.87 20.50
CA TRP A 396 0.84 8.31 20.45
C TRP A 396 0.48 9.03 19.15
N ILE A 397 1.30 9.98 18.70
CA ILE A 397 1.07 10.68 17.42
C ILE A 397 1.11 9.67 16.26
N GLU A 398 2.09 8.77 16.26
CA GLU A 398 2.20 7.72 15.24
C GLU A 398 0.99 6.77 15.27
N ALA A 399 0.44 6.48 16.46
CA ALA A 399 -0.76 5.65 16.61
C ALA A 399 -2.02 6.29 16.02
N LEU A 400 -2.27 7.57 16.33
CA LEU A 400 -3.42 8.29 15.79
C LEU A 400 -3.28 8.56 14.28
N SER A 401 -2.06 8.84 13.82
CA SER A 401 -1.75 8.97 12.39
C SER A 401 -2.01 7.66 11.64
N PHE A 402 -1.54 6.53 12.18
CA PHE A 402 -1.80 5.23 11.58
C PHE A 402 -3.28 4.85 11.63
N PHE A 403 -3.99 5.13 12.73
CA PHE A 403 -5.43 4.96 12.86
C PHE A 403 -6.19 5.69 11.74
N CYS A 404 -5.90 6.97 11.49
CA CYS A 404 -6.47 7.72 10.37
C CYS A 404 -6.19 7.04 9.03
N SER A 405 -4.95 6.58 8.83
CA SER A 405 -4.60 5.85 7.61
C SER A 405 -5.36 4.53 7.44
N LYS A 406 -5.76 3.88 8.53
CA LYS A 406 -6.62 2.68 8.52
C LYS A 406 -8.06 3.01 8.19
N LEU A 407 -8.57 4.19 8.58
CA LEU A 407 -9.92 4.64 8.18
C LEU A 407 -10.04 4.85 6.66
N ILE A 408 -8.95 5.31 6.03
CA ILE A 408 -8.84 5.42 4.57
C ILE A 408 -8.57 4.04 3.94
N ASN A 409 -7.56 3.33 4.42
CA ASN A 409 -7.11 2.04 3.90
C ASN A 409 -7.07 0.97 4.99
N HIS A 410 -8.23 0.39 5.29
CA HIS A 410 -8.35 -0.63 6.34
C HIS A 410 -7.58 -1.93 6.04
N LYS A 411 -7.19 -2.16 4.79
CA LYS A 411 -6.33 -3.29 4.38
C LYS A 411 -4.84 -3.03 4.63
N ARG A 412 -4.46 -1.82 5.03
CA ARG A 412 -3.09 -1.51 5.49
C ARG A 412 -2.75 -2.38 6.70
N LYS A 413 -1.55 -2.95 6.72
CA LYS A 413 -1.06 -3.82 7.79
C LYS A 413 -0.10 -3.04 8.70
N SER A 414 -0.09 -3.39 9.98
CA SER A 414 0.95 -3.05 10.93
C SER A 414 1.82 -4.28 11.21
N GLU A 415 3.01 -4.08 11.76
CA GLU A 415 3.82 -5.17 12.32
C GLU A 415 3.11 -5.80 13.53
N SER A 416 3.38 -7.07 13.80
CA SER A 416 3.03 -7.76 15.05
C SER A 416 4.27 -8.13 15.86
N MET A 417 4.09 -8.48 17.14
CA MET A 417 5.20 -8.98 17.98
C MET A 417 5.92 -10.18 17.36
N LEU A 418 5.17 -11.06 16.67
CA LEU A 418 5.75 -12.20 15.96
C LEU A 418 6.57 -11.74 14.76
N ASP A 419 6.08 -10.78 13.99
CA ASP A 419 6.80 -10.23 12.85
C ASP A 419 8.12 -9.59 13.29
N LEU A 420 8.12 -8.81 14.38
CA LEU A 420 9.34 -8.20 14.93
C LEU A 420 10.37 -9.27 15.33
N LYS A 421 9.93 -10.37 15.98
CA LYS A 421 10.81 -11.50 16.34
C LYS A 421 11.40 -12.19 15.10
N ILE A 422 10.58 -12.42 14.08
CA ILE A 422 11.01 -13.02 12.81
C ILE A 422 11.98 -12.10 12.05
N GLN A 423 11.81 -10.78 12.14
CA GLN A 423 12.72 -9.82 11.54
C GLN A 423 14.07 -9.82 12.27
N LEU A 424 14.08 -9.83 13.60
CA LEU A 424 15.29 -9.89 14.41
C LEU A 424 16.09 -11.19 14.23
N SER A 425 15.43 -12.31 13.96
CA SER A 425 16.12 -13.58 13.70
C SER A 425 16.82 -13.62 12.32
N LYS A 426 16.61 -12.63 11.46
CA LYS A 426 17.25 -12.54 10.15
C LYS A 426 18.52 -11.69 10.25
N SER A 427 19.64 -12.26 9.82
CA SER A 427 20.99 -11.67 9.85
C SER A 427 21.22 -10.50 8.87
N SER A 428 20.17 -9.95 8.24
CA SER A 428 20.27 -8.97 7.15
C SER A 428 19.87 -7.53 7.55
N LEU A 429 19.64 -7.25 8.83
CA LEU A 429 19.28 -5.91 9.28
C LEU A 429 20.53 -5.07 9.53
N ASN A 430 20.48 -3.79 9.15
CA ASN A 430 21.50 -2.85 9.60
C ASN A 430 21.41 -2.64 11.13
N ASN A 431 22.52 -2.26 11.77
CA ASN A 431 22.57 -2.11 13.23
C ASN A 431 21.46 -1.19 13.78
N LYS A 432 21.14 -0.10 13.06
CA LYS A 432 20.09 0.86 13.48
C LYS A 432 18.69 0.25 13.48
N GLY A 433 18.32 -0.51 12.44
CA GLY A 433 17.02 -1.17 12.33
C GLY A 433 16.87 -2.25 13.39
N GLN A 434 17.93 -3.01 13.65
CA GLN A 434 17.95 -4.00 14.73
C GLN A 434 17.74 -3.34 16.12
N GLU A 435 18.44 -2.24 16.41
CA GLU A 435 18.26 -1.51 17.67
C GLU A 435 16.83 -0.96 17.83
N ALA A 436 16.20 -0.48 16.74
CA ALA A 436 14.83 0.05 16.79
C ALA A 436 13.80 -1.05 17.08
N LEU A 437 13.98 -2.24 16.48
CA LEU A 437 13.15 -3.42 16.76
C LEU A 437 13.32 -3.90 18.22
N LEU A 438 14.56 -3.92 18.73
CA LEU A 438 14.84 -4.28 20.13
C LEU A 438 14.20 -3.30 21.11
N LEU A 439 14.31 -1.99 20.85
CA LEU A 439 13.66 -0.95 21.65
C LEU A 439 12.13 -1.09 21.61
N ALA A 440 11.56 -1.42 20.45
CA ALA A 440 10.11 -1.62 20.31
C ALA A 440 9.64 -2.83 21.15
N LEU A 441 10.37 -3.95 21.09
CA LEU A 441 10.05 -5.11 21.92
C LEU A 441 10.18 -4.81 23.41
N ASP A 442 11.26 -4.16 23.84
CA ASP A 442 11.49 -3.81 25.24
C ASP A 442 10.39 -2.87 25.78
N GLN A 443 9.99 -1.87 24.99
CA GLN A 443 8.88 -0.97 25.36
C GLN A 443 7.53 -1.72 25.42
N ARG A 444 7.22 -2.62 24.48
CA ARG A 444 5.99 -3.43 24.56
C ARG A 444 5.97 -4.35 25.77
N LEU A 445 7.10 -4.96 26.11
CA LEU A 445 7.22 -5.78 27.31
C LEU A 445 6.99 -4.93 28.57
N CYS A 446 7.54 -3.71 28.61
CA CYS A 446 7.29 -2.78 29.71
C CYS A 446 5.79 -2.49 29.87
N GLU A 447 5.10 -2.19 28.77
CA GLU A 447 3.66 -1.93 28.77
C GLU A 447 2.88 -3.14 29.30
N ILE A 448 3.15 -4.35 28.78
CA ILE A 448 2.48 -5.58 29.24
C ILE A 448 2.69 -5.83 30.73
N LEU A 449 3.92 -5.68 31.23
CA LEU A 449 4.21 -5.87 32.65
C LEU A 449 3.49 -4.84 33.53
N MET A 450 3.40 -3.58 33.07
CA MET A 450 2.62 -2.55 33.77
C MET A 450 1.13 -2.89 33.80
N LEU A 451 0.57 -3.42 32.71
CA LEU A 451 -0.83 -3.88 32.67
C LEU A 451 -1.10 -5.05 33.64
N GLN A 452 -0.10 -5.91 33.86
CA GLN A 452 -0.15 -7.00 34.84
C GLN A 452 0.03 -6.54 36.30
N GLY A 453 0.10 -5.23 36.54
CA GLY A 453 0.21 -4.64 37.88
C GLY A 453 1.65 -4.53 38.41
N HIS A 454 2.67 -4.87 37.61
CA HIS A 454 4.05 -4.66 38.01
C HIS A 454 4.38 -3.16 38.06
N LYS A 455 4.92 -2.72 39.20
CA LYS A 455 5.35 -1.33 39.43
C LYS A 455 6.85 -1.17 39.15
N ASN A 456 7.29 0.07 38.90
CA ASN A 456 8.70 0.45 38.70
C ASN A 456 9.38 -0.25 37.50
N ILE A 457 8.61 -0.65 36.49
CA ILE A 457 9.14 -1.19 35.24
C ILE A 457 9.80 -0.06 34.44
N SER A 458 11.02 -0.30 33.96
CA SER A 458 11.74 0.64 33.10
C SER A 458 12.41 -0.10 31.94
N ARG A 459 12.53 0.60 30.82
CA ARG A 459 13.21 0.09 29.63
C ARG A 459 14.66 -0.28 29.95
N LYS A 460 15.07 -1.47 29.49
CA LYS A 460 16.45 -1.94 29.53
C LYS A 460 17.24 -1.38 28.35
N ILE A 461 16.60 -1.24 27.18
CA ILE A 461 17.23 -0.75 25.96
C ILE A 461 17.18 0.78 25.95
N LYS A 462 18.37 1.41 25.95
CA LYS A 462 18.54 2.87 25.95
C LYS A 462 19.50 3.30 24.82
N PRO A 463 19.05 3.36 23.56
CA PRO A 463 19.90 3.72 22.44
C PRO A 463 20.52 5.11 22.62
N LYS A 464 21.79 5.27 22.20
CA LYS A 464 22.44 6.59 22.17
C LYS A 464 21.92 7.44 21.01
N ASN A 465 21.67 6.80 19.86
CA ASN A 465 21.17 7.46 18.67
C ASN A 465 19.66 7.75 18.80
N LYS A 466 19.30 9.04 18.80
CA LYS A 466 17.92 9.49 18.97
C LYS A 466 16.98 9.05 17.83
N ALA A 467 17.50 8.84 16.62
CA ALA A 467 16.72 8.36 15.49
C ALA A 467 16.14 6.94 15.71
N VAL A 468 16.80 6.12 16.55
CA VAL A 468 16.31 4.78 16.91
C VAL A 468 14.96 4.86 17.64
N TYR A 469 14.77 5.88 18.49
CA TYR A 469 13.48 6.10 19.15
C TYR A 469 12.41 6.54 18.16
N ILE A 470 12.74 7.32 17.14
CA ILE A 470 11.76 7.74 16.13
C ILE A 470 11.25 6.53 15.34
N GLU A 471 12.16 5.67 14.87
CA GLU A 471 11.75 4.46 14.14
C GLU A 471 11.01 3.46 15.03
N SER A 472 11.48 3.27 16.27
CA SER A 472 10.79 2.42 17.25
C SER A 472 9.39 2.96 17.58
N ALA A 473 9.24 4.28 17.72
CA ALA A 473 7.96 4.91 18.02
C ALA A 473 6.98 4.73 16.86
N ARG A 474 7.45 4.76 15.61
CA ARG A 474 6.63 4.45 14.44
C ARG A 474 6.12 3.01 14.49
N ILE A 475 6.99 2.03 14.74
CA ILE A 475 6.59 0.61 14.83
C ILE A 475 5.52 0.43 15.91
N LEU A 476 5.79 0.93 17.12
CA LEU A 476 4.88 0.85 18.26
C LEU A 476 3.57 1.60 18.03
N GLY A 477 3.65 2.78 17.41
CA GLY A 477 2.50 3.59 17.06
C GLY A 477 1.60 2.86 16.08
N GLN A 478 2.16 2.26 15.01
CA GLN A 478 1.37 1.46 14.06
C GLN A 478 0.68 0.27 14.74
N MET A 479 1.37 -0.42 15.66
CA MET A 479 0.77 -1.51 16.44
C MET A 479 -0.39 -1.02 17.31
N LEU A 480 -0.23 0.11 18.00
CA LEU A 480 -1.28 0.69 18.84
C LEU A 480 -2.45 1.22 17.99
N GLY A 481 -2.17 1.92 16.90
CA GLY A 481 -3.15 2.44 15.96
C GLY A 481 -3.99 1.32 15.31
N GLU A 482 -3.40 0.17 15.03
CA GLU A 482 -4.13 -1.03 14.58
C GLU A 482 -5.11 -1.51 15.65
N ARG A 483 -4.69 -1.58 16.93
CA ARG A 483 -5.59 -1.97 18.05
C ARG A 483 -6.71 -0.96 18.27
N ILE A 484 -6.41 0.34 18.22
CA ILE A 484 -7.42 1.41 18.28
C ILE A 484 -8.42 1.26 17.12
N TYR A 485 -7.93 1.06 15.89
CA TYR A 485 -8.79 0.88 14.71
C TYR A 485 -9.72 -0.32 14.84
N ARG A 486 -9.20 -1.48 15.28
CA ARG A 486 -10.01 -2.69 15.49
C ARG A 486 -11.06 -2.47 16.55
N SER A 487 -10.67 -1.94 17.70
CA SER A 487 -11.59 -1.66 18.82
C SER A 487 -12.69 -0.67 18.41
N TYR A 488 -12.36 0.36 17.64
CA TYR A 488 -13.34 1.28 17.07
C TYR A 488 -14.28 0.59 16.06
N ARG A 489 -13.74 -0.26 15.18
CA ARG A 489 -14.53 -0.98 14.17
C ARG A 489 -15.47 -2.02 14.79
N ASP A 490 -15.03 -2.66 15.85
CA ASP A 490 -15.79 -3.65 16.62
C ASP A 490 -16.74 -2.99 17.64
N LYS A 491 -16.82 -1.64 17.64
CA LYS A 491 -17.68 -0.80 18.48
C LYS A 491 -17.39 -0.88 19.98
N ILE A 492 -16.18 -1.29 20.32
CA ILE A 492 -15.66 -1.29 21.69
C ILE A 492 -15.26 0.13 22.08
N LEU A 493 -14.63 0.86 21.15
CA LEU A 493 -14.44 2.30 21.26
C LEU A 493 -15.57 3.04 20.54
N THR A 494 -16.13 4.03 21.21
CA THR A 494 -17.14 4.95 20.68
C THR A 494 -16.49 6.10 19.92
N PRO A 495 -17.25 6.84 19.09
CA PRO A 495 -16.76 8.10 18.52
C PRO A 495 -16.28 9.09 19.58
N GLU A 496 -16.97 9.16 20.72
CA GLU A 496 -16.61 10.03 21.84
C GLU A 496 -15.23 9.66 22.43
N ASP A 497 -14.91 8.37 22.54
CA ASP A 497 -13.57 7.93 22.94
C ASP A 497 -12.50 8.39 21.94
N ILE A 498 -12.78 8.28 20.64
CA ILE A 498 -11.84 8.76 19.60
C ILE A 498 -11.67 10.27 19.69
N HIS A 499 -12.75 11.02 19.98
CA HIS A 499 -12.65 12.46 20.20
C HIS A 499 -11.74 12.80 21.37
N ASP A 500 -11.89 12.10 22.49
CA ASP A 500 -11.05 12.29 23.67
C ASP A 500 -9.58 11.99 23.34
N TYR A 501 -9.31 10.95 22.55
CA TYR A 501 -7.95 10.56 22.18
C TYR A 501 -7.27 11.65 21.33
N PHE A 502 -7.98 12.23 20.37
CA PHE A 502 -7.43 13.29 19.51
C PHE A 502 -7.27 14.63 20.25
N LYS A 503 -8.17 14.95 21.20
CA LYS A 503 -8.14 16.20 21.97
C LYS A 503 -7.16 16.18 23.15
N PHE A 504 -6.70 15.00 23.59
CA PHE A 504 -5.84 14.92 24.75
C PHE A 504 -4.53 15.69 24.56
N ASN A 505 -4.25 16.63 25.47
CA ASN A 505 -3.03 17.41 25.45
C ASN A 505 -1.82 16.55 25.86
N ILE A 506 -1.01 16.14 24.89
CA ILE A 506 0.16 15.30 25.11
C ILE A 506 1.29 15.97 25.91
N GLY A 507 1.26 17.30 26.06
CA GLY A 507 2.16 18.06 26.94
C GLY A 507 1.80 17.97 28.42
N SER A 508 0.62 17.43 28.77
CA SER A 508 0.16 17.27 30.14
C SER A 508 1.07 16.35 30.97
N LYS A 509 1.25 16.67 32.26
CA LYS A 509 1.93 15.79 33.23
C LYS A 509 1.21 14.44 33.40
N LYS A 510 -0.09 14.37 33.09
CA LYS A 510 -0.92 13.15 33.15
C LYS A 510 -0.85 12.30 31.88
N PHE A 511 -0.07 12.69 30.87
CA PHE A 511 -0.05 11.98 29.59
C PHE A 511 0.40 10.52 29.72
N ASN A 512 1.41 10.22 30.54
CA ASN A 512 1.91 8.85 30.66
C ASN A 512 0.87 7.90 31.28
N SER A 513 0.13 8.36 32.30
CA SER A 513 -0.96 7.55 32.89
C SER A 513 -2.10 7.38 31.89
N TYR A 514 -2.49 8.46 31.22
CA TYR A 514 -3.52 8.42 30.18
C TYR A 514 -3.16 7.46 29.02
N TYR A 515 -1.91 7.50 28.55
CA TYR A 515 -1.41 6.58 27.53
C TYR A 515 -1.56 5.12 27.97
N LEU A 516 -1.19 4.79 29.21
CA LEU A 516 -1.31 3.43 29.75
C LEU A 516 -2.77 3.00 29.91
N ASP A 517 -3.66 3.91 30.31
CA ASP A 517 -5.10 3.64 30.42
C ASP A 517 -5.70 3.30 29.05
N VAL A 518 -5.31 4.04 28.00
CA VAL A 518 -5.75 3.74 26.63
C VAL A 518 -5.16 2.42 26.14
N VAL A 519 -3.87 2.16 26.40
CA VAL A 519 -3.23 0.89 26.05
C VAL A 519 -3.94 -0.28 26.73
N LYS A 520 -4.27 -0.16 28.02
CA LYS A 520 -5.03 -1.15 28.78
C LYS A 520 -6.38 -1.45 28.12
N ARG A 521 -7.14 -0.38 27.86
CA ARG A 521 -8.49 -0.47 27.27
C ARG A 521 -8.49 -1.20 25.93
N VAL A 522 -7.51 -0.95 25.06
CA VAL A 522 -7.45 -1.63 23.75
C VAL A 522 -6.77 -3.00 23.78
N GLU A 523 -6.20 -3.42 24.92
CA GLU A 523 -5.51 -4.71 25.10
C GLU A 523 -6.41 -5.75 25.79
N GLU A 524 -7.19 -5.35 26.82
CA GLU A 524 -8.17 -6.22 27.52
C GLU A 524 -9.24 -6.77 26.57
N ASP A 525 -9.49 -6.04 25.48
CA ASP A 525 -10.51 -6.34 24.49
C ASP A 525 -9.99 -7.10 23.25
N SER A 526 -8.67 -7.26 23.12
CA SER A 526 -8.10 -8.24 22.19
C SER A 526 -8.25 -9.63 22.80
N SER A 527 -9.38 -10.30 22.49
CA SER A 527 -9.52 -11.74 22.72
C SER A 527 -8.24 -12.48 22.29
N PRO A 528 -7.79 -13.50 23.05
CA PRO A 528 -6.54 -14.19 22.72
C PRO A 528 -6.64 -14.68 21.28
N VAL A 529 -5.62 -14.34 20.48
CA VAL A 529 -5.41 -14.98 19.19
C VAL A 529 -5.41 -16.48 19.47
N PHE A 530 -6.47 -17.15 19.04
CA PHE A 530 -6.63 -18.59 19.12
C PHE A 530 -5.40 -19.20 18.46
N ILE A 531 -4.48 -19.74 19.26
CA ILE A 531 -3.44 -20.64 18.78
C ILE A 531 -4.17 -21.98 18.66
N PRO A 532 -4.37 -22.53 17.45
CA PRO A 532 -4.88 -23.89 17.35
C PRO A 532 -3.87 -24.81 18.04
N GLU A 533 -4.30 -25.47 19.11
CA GLU A 533 -3.56 -26.60 19.68
C GLU A 533 -3.36 -27.65 18.58
N GLY A 534 -2.11 -28.07 18.39
CA GLY A 534 -1.76 -29.18 17.51
C GLY A 534 -0.81 -28.81 16.38
N PHE A 535 0.48 -28.63 16.70
CA PHE A 535 1.58 -29.23 15.94
C PHE A 535 2.75 -29.49 16.92
N PRO A 536 3.46 -30.64 16.82
CA PRO A 536 4.41 -31.09 17.84
C PRO A 536 5.74 -30.34 17.79
N SER A 537 6.40 -30.38 18.96
CA SER A 537 7.67 -29.79 19.38
C SER A 537 8.75 -29.59 18.33
#